data_AF-A0A553SQR0-F1
#
_entry.id   AF-A0A553SQR0-F1
#
_cell.length_a   1.000
_cell.length_b   1.000
_cell.length_c   1.000
_cell.angle_alpha   90.00
_cell.angle_beta   90.00
_cell.angle_gamma   90.00
#
_symmetry.space_group_name_H-M   'P 1'
#
loop_
_entity.id
_entity.type
_entity.pdbx_description
1 polymer ?
#
loop_
_entity_poly.entity_id
_entity_poly.type
_entity_poly.pdbx_seq_one_letter_code
_entity_poly.pdbx_strand_id
1 'polypeptide(L)'
;MDKFEELENRIKKMEEEIEQIDRLDNDIFELTQKLEKVTSLLVEMVENNKNIDKNDIDFIVLKFDIDPKKYHELPILVSKKEKEYRKDGTFPTLSQFHQEVIETLSISELEDNVLLPIDVTKNILEKYKKTDDYDYFAVCESILSTE
;
A
#
# COMPACT_ATOMS: atom_id res chain seq x y z
N MET A 1 -31.76 45.64 15.39
CA MET A 1 -30.36 46.10 15.19
C MET A 1 -29.43 44.95 15.52
N ASP A 2 -29.59 44.32 16.69
CA ASP A 2 -28.81 43.16 17.16
C ASP A 2 -28.77 41.96 16.20
N LYS A 3 -29.90 41.61 15.57
CA LYS A 3 -29.96 40.52 14.58
C LYS A 3 -29.15 40.80 13.30
N PHE A 4 -28.99 42.07 12.94
CA PHE A 4 -28.26 42.47 11.75
C PHE A 4 -26.75 42.42 12.01
N GLU A 5 -26.33 42.89 13.17
CA GLU A 5 -24.95 42.80 13.66
C GLU A 5 -24.52 41.33 13.90
N GLU A 6 -25.41 40.49 14.41
CA GLU A 6 -25.17 39.03 14.52
C GLU A 6 -24.96 38.38 13.15
N LEU A 7 -25.74 38.77 12.13
CA LEU A 7 -25.58 38.26 10.77
C LEU A 7 -24.28 38.75 10.12
N GLU A 8 -23.91 40.01 10.29
CA GLU A 8 -22.64 40.56 9.80
C GLU A 8 -21.43 39.85 10.43
N ASN A 9 -21.48 39.61 11.75
CA ASN A 9 -20.43 38.85 12.44
C ASN A 9 -20.34 37.39 11.94
N ARG A 10 -21.48 36.75 11.65
CA ARG A 10 -21.50 35.39 11.08
C ARG A 10 -20.93 35.35 9.66
N ILE A 11 -21.25 36.35 8.83
CA ILE A 11 -20.70 36.46 7.46
C ILE A 11 -19.18 36.63 7.53
N LYS A 12 -18.69 37.55 8.37
CA LYS A 12 -17.26 37.76 8.54
C LYS A 12 -16.52 36.50 9.01
N LYS A 13 -17.10 35.75 9.95
CA LYS A 13 -16.53 34.46 10.38
C LYS A 13 -16.48 33.42 9.25
N MET A 14 -17.52 33.36 8.42
CA MET A 14 -17.54 32.48 7.25
C MET A 14 -16.47 32.88 6.22
N GLU A 15 -16.25 34.18 5.99
CA GLU A 15 -15.19 34.67 5.10
C GLU A 15 -13.79 34.29 5.63
N GLU A 16 -13.55 34.42 6.94
CA GLU A 16 -12.31 34.00 7.58
C GLU A 16 -12.09 32.47 7.49
N GLU A 17 -13.15 31.67 7.64
CA GLU A 17 -13.09 30.21 7.49
C GLU A 17 -12.79 29.79 6.04
N ILE A 18 -13.40 30.46 5.06
CA ILE A 18 -13.13 30.22 3.63
C ILE A 18 -11.66 30.52 3.30
N GLU A 19 -11.13 31.65 3.78
CA GLU A 19 -9.73 32.00 3.55
C GLU A 19 -8.76 30.96 4.17
N GLN A 20 -9.12 30.37 5.31
CA GLN A 20 -8.34 29.28 5.91
C GLN A 20 -8.40 28.00 5.07
N ILE A 21 -9.57 27.66 4.53
CA ILE A 21 -9.73 26.51 3.63
C ILE A 21 -8.86 26.70 2.39
N ASP A 22 -8.91 27.87 1.75
CA ASP A 22 -8.11 28.15 0.55
C ASP A 22 -6.60 28.04 0.83
N ARG A 23 -6.13 28.47 2.01
CA ARG A 23 -4.73 28.30 2.42
C ARG A 23 -4.38 26.83 2.60
N LEU A 24 -5.24 26.06 3.26
CA LEU A 24 -5.03 24.62 3.47
C LEU A 24 -5.01 23.86 2.14
N ASP A 25 -5.90 24.19 1.20
CA ASP A 25 -5.93 23.57 -0.12
C ASP A 25 -4.65 23.85 -0.91
N ASN A 26 -4.11 25.07 -0.82
CA ASN A 26 -2.82 25.41 -1.43
C ASN A 26 -1.66 24.64 -0.79
N ASP A 27 -1.61 24.56 0.54
CA ASP A 27 -0.57 23.80 1.25
C ASP A 27 -0.63 22.31 0.90
N ILE A 28 -1.84 21.73 0.82
CA ILE A 28 -2.06 20.34 0.41
C ILE A 28 -1.57 20.13 -1.02
N PHE A 29 -1.90 21.04 -1.95
CA PHE A 29 -1.44 20.97 -3.32
C PHE A 29 0.09 20.99 -3.41
N GLU A 30 0.75 21.93 -2.73
CA GLU A 30 2.21 22.01 -2.71
C GLU A 30 2.88 20.76 -2.14
N LEU A 31 2.36 20.24 -1.03
CA LEU A 31 2.88 19.03 -0.40
C LEU A 31 2.69 17.81 -1.29
N THR A 32 1.53 17.69 -1.94
CA THR A 32 1.24 16.61 -2.90
C THR A 32 2.23 16.64 -4.05
N GLN A 33 2.47 17.81 -4.66
CA GLN A 33 3.44 17.95 -5.76
C GLN A 33 4.89 17.62 -5.34
N LYS A 34 5.29 18.03 -4.13
CA LYS A 34 6.62 17.71 -3.59
C LYS A 34 6.76 16.21 -3.34
N LEU A 35 5.72 15.58 -2.80
CA LEU A 35 5.69 14.13 -2.54
C LEU A 35 5.76 13.34 -3.83
N GLU A 36 4.92 13.65 -4.82
CA GLU A 36 4.94 13.02 -6.15
C GLU A 36 6.34 13.06 -6.75
N LYS A 37 6.99 14.24 -6.74
CA LYS A 37 8.33 14.41 -7.28
C LYS A 37 9.39 13.59 -6.54
N VAL A 38 9.32 13.51 -5.21
CA VAL A 38 10.22 12.67 -4.41
C VAL A 38 9.99 11.20 -4.71
N THR A 39 8.73 10.77 -4.79
CA THR A 39 8.35 9.40 -5.15
C THR A 39 8.90 9.02 -6.53
N SER A 40 8.72 9.87 -7.55
CA SER A 40 9.27 9.61 -8.89
C SER A 40 10.79 9.48 -8.87
N LEU A 41 11.50 10.37 -8.15
CA LEU A 41 12.96 10.28 -8.03
C LEU A 41 13.42 9.00 -7.33
N LEU A 42 12.70 8.56 -6.28
CA LEU A 42 13.00 7.30 -5.59
C LEU A 42 12.77 6.09 -6.51
N VAL A 43 11.68 6.10 -7.27
CA VAL A 43 11.39 5.04 -8.26
C VAL A 43 12.51 4.99 -9.30
N GLU A 44 12.88 6.12 -9.90
CA GLU A 44 13.99 6.21 -10.86
C GLU A 44 15.31 5.71 -10.27
N MET A 45 15.62 6.05 -9.01
CA MET A 45 16.84 5.59 -8.34
C MET A 45 16.85 4.06 -8.18
N VAL A 46 15.74 3.45 -7.82
CA VAL A 46 15.62 1.99 -7.68
C VAL A 46 15.69 1.30 -9.04
N GLU A 47 14.98 1.81 -10.05
CA GLU A 47 14.96 1.23 -11.39
C GLU A 47 16.34 1.24 -12.06
N ASN A 48 17.08 2.35 -11.91
CA ASN A 48 18.41 2.51 -12.50
C ASN A 48 19.51 1.78 -11.72
N ASN A 49 19.23 1.34 -10.48
CA ASN A 49 20.19 0.59 -9.69
C ASN A 49 20.11 -0.91 -10.01
N LYS A 50 21.22 -1.50 -10.44
CA LYS A 50 21.31 -2.94 -10.74
C LYS A 50 21.41 -3.82 -9.50
N ASN A 51 21.78 -3.25 -8.36
CA ASN A 51 22.01 -3.97 -7.11
C ASN A 51 20.78 -4.00 -6.19
N ILE A 52 19.71 -3.29 -6.55
CA ILE A 52 18.46 -3.27 -5.78
C ILE A 52 17.50 -4.28 -6.40
N ASP A 53 16.89 -5.10 -5.55
CA ASP A 53 15.82 -6.01 -5.94
C ASP A 53 14.57 -5.22 -6.31
N LYS A 54 14.14 -5.35 -7.57
CA LYS A 54 12.96 -4.68 -8.12
C LYS A 54 11.67 -5.44 -7.82
N ASN A 55 11.78 -6.63 -7.24
CA ASN A 55 10.66 -7.45 -6.81
C ASN A 55 10.30 -7.21 -5.34
N ASP A 56 10.90 -6.23 -4.67
CA ASP A 56 10.50 -5.85 -3.32
C ASP A 56 9.07 -5.29 -3.35
N ILE A 57 8.17 -5.83 -2.51
CA ILE A 57 6.78 -5.41 -2.46
C ILE A 57 6.63 -3.94 -2.07
N ASP A 58 7.52 -3.41 -1.22
CA ASP A 58 7.45 -2.02 -0.79
C ASP A 58 7.78 -1.09 -1.96
N PHE A 59 8.68 -1.51 -2.85
CA PHE A 59 8.96 -0.80 -4.10
C PHE A 59 7.80 -0.92 -5.10
N ILE A 60 7.21 -2.11 -5.26
CA ILE A 60 6.08 -2.31 -6.17
C ILE A 60 4.89 -1.43 -5.76
N VAL A 61 4.58 -1.39 -4.46
CA VAL A 61 3.50 -0.55 -3.91
C VAL A 61 3.76 0.92 -4.20
N LEU A 62 4.99 1.39 -4.00
CA LEU A 62 5.38 2.76 -4.28
C LEU A 62 5.33 3.10 -5.77
N LYS A 63 5.86 2.21 -6.62
CA LYS A 63 5.96 2.40 -8.07
C LYS A 63 4.58 2.50 -8.73
N PHE A 64 3.63 1.69 -8.27
CA PHE A 64 2.31 1.58 -8.87
C PHE A 64 1.22 2.33 -8.10
N ASP A 65 1.61 3.17 -7.13
CA ASP A 65 0.69 3.95 -6.29
C ASP A 65 -0.45 3.11 -5.70
N ILE A 66 -0.10 1.92 -5.20
CA ILE A 66 -1.10 0.98 -4.66
C ILE A 66 -1.68 1.57 -3.38
N ASP A 67 -3.02 1.57 -3.28
CA ASP A 67 -3.74 2.04 -2.09
C ASP A 67 -3.13 1.41 -0.81
N PRO A 68 -2.62 2.24 0.13
CA PRO A 68 -2.03 1.76 1.36
C PRO A 68 -2.95 0.82 2.15
N LYS A 69 -4.28 1.00 2.06
CA LYS A 69 -5.25 0.10 2.71
C LYS A 69 -5.13 -1.33 2.17
N LYS A 70 -4.96 -1.49 0.85
CA LYS A 70 -4.79 -2.80 0.21
C LYS A 70 -3.46 -3.43 0.59
N TYR A 71 -2.40 -2.63 0.68
CA TYR A 71 -1.11 -3.11 1.18
C TYR A 71 -1.21 -3.67 2.61
N HIS A 72 -1.98 -3.01 3.49
CA HIS A 72 -2.23 -3.49 4.85
C HIS A 72 -3.05 -4.78 4.93
N GLU A 73 -3.77 -5.17 3.88
CA GLU A 73 -4.47 -6.45 3.81
C GLU A 73 -3.53 -7.64 3.57
N LEU A 74 -2.33 -7.44 3.03
CA LEU A 74 -1.36 -8.52 2.82
C LEU A 74 -0.98 -9.28 4.10
N PRO A 75 -0.59 -8.63 5.21
CA PRO A 75 -0.35 -9.34 6.47
C PRO A 75 -1.59 -10.07 7.00
N ILE A 76 -2.79 -9.53 6.75
CA ILE A 76 -4.05 -10.18 7.13
C ILE A 76 -4.27 -11.46 6.31
N LEU A 77 -4.00 -11.41 5.01
CA LEU A 77 -4.05 -12.56 4.11
C LEU A 77 -3.11 -13.67 4.60
N VAL A 78 -1.85 -13.34 4.89
CA VAL A 78 -0.86 -14.31 5.41
C VAL A 78 -1.34 -14.91 6.74
N SER A 79 -1.80 -14.08 7.67
CA SER A 79 -2.32 -14.51 8.97
C SER A 79 -3.52 -15.45 8.84
N LYS A 80 -4.41 -15.20 7.86
CA LYS A 80 -5.56 -16.06 7.57
C LYS A 80 -5.09 -17.43 7.07
N LYS A 81 -4.11 -17.48 6.17
CA LYS A 81 -3.54 -18.75 5.68
C LYS A 81 -2.85 -19.53 6.77
N GLU A 82 -2.13 -18.86 7.67
CA GLU A 82 -1.53 -19.54 8.82
C GLU A 82 -2.60 -20.17 9.71
N LYS A 83 -3.69 -19.44 9.98
CA LYS A 83 -4.79 -19.95 10.79
C LYS A 83 -5.45 -21.18 10.18
N GLU A 84 -5.65 -21.18 8.86
CA GLU A 84 -6.15 -22.33 8.10
C GLU A 84 -5.16 -23.51 8.21
N TYR A 85 -3.88 -23.25 7.95
CA TYR A 85 -2.81 -24.24 8.06
C TYR A 85 -2.70 -24.87 9.45
N ARG A 86 -2.77 -24.08 10.52
CA ARG A 86 -2.75 -24.61 11.91
C ARG A 86 -4.00 -25.42 12.27
N LYS A 87 -5.13 -25.13 11.63
CA LYS A 87 -6.42 -25.76 11.95
C LYS A 87 -6.57 -27.12 11.30
N ASP A 88 -6.24 -27.25 10.02
CA ASP A 88 -6.49 -28.46 9.25
C ASP A 88 -5.34 -28.88 8.31
N GLY A 89 -4.21 -28.16 8.35
CA GLY A 89 -3.04 -28.44 7.51
C GLY A 89 -3.18 -27.95 6.07
N THR A 90 -4.26 -27.23 5.73
CA THR A 90 -4.47 -26.73 4.36
C THR A 90 -3.63 -25.50 4.09
N PHE A 91 -2.97 -25.47 2.94
CA PHE A 91 -2.25 -24.30 2.43
C PHE A 91 -2.35 -24.23 0.90
N PRO A 92 -2.34 -23.04 0.31
CA PRO A 92 -2.37 -22.87 -1.15
C PRO A 92 -1.01 -23.21 -1.78
N THR A 93 -0.99 -23.51 -3.07
CA THR A 93 0.26 -23.49 -3.84
C THR A 93 0.76 -22.05 -4.04
N LEU A 94 2.02 -21.87 -4.41
CA LEU A 94 2.60 -20.55 -4.68
C LEU A 94 1.81 -19.82 -5.76
N SER A 95 1.40 -20.52 -6.82
CA SER A 95 0.60 -19.92 -7.90
C SER A 95 -0.79 -19.49 -7.41
N GLN A 96 -1.44 -20.28 -6.54
CA GLN A 96 -2.72 -19.90 -5.94
C GLN A 96 -2.57 -18.69 -5.03
N PHE A 97 -1.55 -18.69 -4.17
CA PHE A 97 -1.28 -17.57 -3.28
C PHE A 97 -0.89 -16.30 -4.05
N HIS A 98 -0.13 -16.43 -5.13
CA HIS A 98 0.20 -15.32 -6.03
C HIS A 98 -1.05 -14.67 -6.62
N GLN A 99 -2.02 -15.48 -7.05
CA GLN A 99 -3.30 -14.97 -7.53
C GLN A 99 -4.06 -14.22 -6.42
N GLU A 100 -4.09 -14.76 -5.20
CA GLU A 100 -4.71 -14.08 -4.06
C GLU A 100 -4.02 -12.75 -3.71
N VAL A 101 -2.70 -12.67 -3.86
CA VAL A 101 -1.93 -11.42 -3.69
C VAL A 101 -2.30 -10.38 -4.76
N ILE A 102 -2.39 -10.78 -6.02
CA ILE A 102 -2.82 -9.90 -7.12
C ILE A 102 -4.22 -9.35 -6.85
N GLU A 103 -5.15 -10.21 -6.43
CA GLU A 103 -6.52 -9.83 -6.10
C GLU A 103 -6.58 -8.87 -4.91
N THR A 104 -5.82 -9.16 -3.85
CA THR A 104 -5.74 -8.32 -2.64
C THR A 104 -5.23 -6.92 -2.95
N LEU A 105 -4.20 -6.83 -3.79
CA LEU A 105 -3.64 -5.55 -4.21
C LEU A 105 -4.42 -4.88 -5.35
N SER A 106 -5.43 -5.59 -5.91
CA SER A 106 -6.19 -5.21 -7.11
C SER A 106 -5.29 -4.82 -8.29
N ILE A 107 -4.19 -5.55 -8.47
CA ILE A 107 -3.16 -5.25 -9.48
C ILE A 107 -3.63 -5.56 -10.91
N SER A 108 -4.77 -6.24 -11.07
CA SER A 108 -5.42 -6.41 -12.37
C SER A 108 -5.78 -5.10 -13.09
N GLU A 109 -5.73 -3.95 -12.40
CA GLU A 109 -6.06 -2.62 -12.91
C GLU A 109 -4.83 -1.71 -13.12
N LEU A 110 -3.60 -2.22 -13.00
CA LEU A 110 -2.42 -1.39 -13.25
C LEU A 110 -2.33 -0.93 -14.71
N GLU A 111 -1.86 0.29 -14.91
CA GLU A 111 -1.52 0.82 -16.24
C GLU A 111 -0.61 -0.19 -16.99
N ASP A 112 -0.90 -0.42 -18.26
CA ASP A 112 -0.18 -1.33 -19.17
C ASP A 112 -0.32 -2.86 -18.97
N ASN A 113 -1.30 -3.36 -18.20
CA ASN A 113 -1.49 -4.81 -17.95
C ASN A 113 -0.24 -5.51 -17.39
N VAL A 114 0.57 -4.78 -16.61
CA VAL A 114 1.79 -5.34 -16.03
C VAL A 114 1.41 -6.39 -14.99
N LEU A 115 1.63 -7.67 -15.34
CA LEU A 115 1.45 -8.77 -14.41
C LEU A 115 2.49 -8.65 -13.29
N LEU A 116 2.02 -8.72 -12.04
CA LEU A 116 2.91 -8.82 -10.89
C LEU A 116 3.81 -10.06 -11.07
N PRO A 117 5.15 -9.93 -11.04
CA PRO A 117 6.02 -11.10 -11.10
C PRO A 117 5.79 -11.99 -9.88
N ILE A 118 5.80 -13.32 -10.09
CA ILE A 118 5.67 -14.29 -9.00
C ILE A 118 6.77 -14.14 -7.94
N ASP A 119 7.94 -13.62 -8.34
CA ASP A 119 9.05 -13.33 -7.44
C ASP A 119 8.70 -12.28 -6.38
N VAL A 120 7.76 -11.36 -6.66
CA VAL A 120 7.26 -10.43 -5.64
C VAL A 120 6.53 -11.19 -4.54
N THR A 121 5.71 -12.17 -4.91
CA THR A 121 5.02 -13.03 -3.95
C THR A 121 6.01 -13.87 -3.14
N LYS A 122 7.10 -14.35 -3.75
CA LYS A 122 8.16 -15.04 -3.01
C LYS A 122 8.81 -14.13 -1.97
N ASN A 123 9.13 -12.89 -2.34
CA ASN A 123 9.69 -11.90 -1.43
C ASN A 123 8.75 -11.58 -0.26
N ILE A 124 7.44 -11.48 -0.52
CA ILE A 124 6.42 -11.34 0.54
C ILE A 124 6.52 -12.51 1.52
N LEU A 125 6.46 -13.74 1.01
CA LEU A 125 6.50 -14.94 1.86
C LEU A 125 7.81 -15.05 2.64
N GLU A 126 8.95 -14.71 2.03
CA GLU A 126 10.26 -14.65 2.68
C GLU A 126 10.32 -13.59 3.80
N LYS A 127 9.68 -12.43 3.60
CA LYS A 127 9.57 -11.36 4.62
C LYS A 127 8.79 -11.85 5.85
N TYR A 128 7.67 -12.54 5.64
CA TYR A 128 6.82 -13.08 6.72
C TYR A 128 7.34 -14.39 7.33
N LYS A 129 8.23 -15.10 6.64
CA LYS A 129 8.96 -16.26 7.16
C LYS A 129 10.01 -15.89 8.20
N LYS A 130 10.68 -14.74 8.03
CA LYS A 130 11.95 -14.40 8.70
C LYS A 130 11.85 -13.55 9.97
N THR A 131 10.68 -13.24 10.48
CA THR A 131 10.58 -12.27 11.58
C THR A 131 10.78 -12.88 12.98
N ASP A 132 11.76 -12.33 13.70
CA ASP A 132 11.98 -12.55 15.14
C ASP A 132 10.89 -11.88 16.03
N ASP A 133 10.11 -10.94 15.48
CA ASP A 133 9.17 -10.09 16.25
C ASP A 133 7.67 -10.42 16.04
N TYR A 134 7.32 -11.21 15.02
CA TYR A 134 5.94 -11.61 14.75
C TYR A 134 5.89 -13.09 14.39
N ASP A 135 4.97 -13.80 15.06
CA ASP A 135 4.67 -15.24 14.93
C ASP A 135 5.16 -15.82 13.60
N TYR A 136 6.21 -16.64 13.67
CA TYR A 136 6.69 -17.46 12.57
C TYR A 136 5.51 -18.10 11.83
N PHE A 137 5.29 -17.67 10.58
CA PHE A 137 4.24 -18.17 9.73
C PHE A 137 4.75 -19.40 8.97
N ALA A 138 4.62 -20.59 9.58
CA ALA A 138 5.06 -21.85 9.00
C ALA A 138 4.39 -22.14 7.65
N VAL A 139 3.19 -21.58 7.42
CA VAL A 139 2.51 -21.66 6.13
C VAL A 139 3.34 -21.03 5.01
N CYS A 140 4.14 -19.99 5.28
CA CYS A 140 4.95 -19.33 4.26
C CYS A 140 6.01 -20.27 3.68
N GLU A 141 6.67 -21.08 4.52
CA GLU A 141 7.60 -22.10 4.05
C GLU A 141 6.90 -23.18 3.22
N SER A 142 5.72 -23.60 3.67
CA SER A 142 4.91 -24.61 2.98
C SER A 142 4.52 -24.13 1.59
N ILE A 143 4.06 -22.88 1.46
CA ILE A 143 3.71 -22.27 0.18
C ILE A 143 4.95 -22.13 -0.72
N LEU A 144 6.07 -21.62 -0.20
CA LEU A 144 7.33 -21.48 -0.96
C LEU A 144 7.87 -22.81 -1.49
N SER A 145 7.61 -23.92 -0.79
CA SER A 145 8.05 -25.26 -1.19
C SER A 145 7.24 -25.87 -2.33
N THR A 146 6.22 -25.17 -2.84
CA THR A 146 5.37 -25.62 -3.96
C THR A 146 5.75 -25.03 -5.32
N GLU A 147 6.94 -24.42 -5.42
CA GLU A 147 7.54 -23.98 -6.69
C GLU A 147 7.68 -25.08 -7.74
#